data_AF-A0A9D6V2I1-F1
#
_entry.id   AF-A0A9D6V2I1-F1
#
_cell.length_a   1.000
_cell.length_b   1.000
_cell.length_c   1.000
_cell.angle_alpha   90.00
_cell.angle_beta   90.00
_cell.angle_gamma   90.00
#
_symmetry.space_group_name_H-M   'P 1'
#
loop_
_entity.id
_entity.type
_entity.pdbx_description
1 polymer ?
#
loop_
_entity_poly.entity_id
_entity_poly.type
_entity_poly.pdbx_seq_one_letter_code
_entity_poly.pdbx_strand_id
1 'polypeptide(L)'
;MSHAAKFIRQLEGLKEGERSQLRRLAGKPLDEALQGFDLLTGLWWPLRRESQAAPRRETSWLLSKLYAAFPLPHVRPEDAGARPTLPRILGRCEPSNKYGRLRFRARFDTLLCTQISALEPHLHWALSTVADAVKRKRCAGLDWAQLLEDLSIWDRGAEHRRRMDVREEWACHYLKVTKKKGELTC
;
A
#
# COMPACT_ATOMS: atom_id res chain seq x y z
N MET A 1 -12.42 -13.17 7.05
CA MET A 1 -11.39 -12.11 6.99
C MET A 1 -10.08 -12.69 6.47
N SER A 2 -9.38 -12.00 5.55
CA SER A 2 -8.06 -12.44 5.09
C SER A 2 -6.99 -12.25 6.17
N HIS A 3 -5.84 -12.93 6.05
CA HIS A 3 -4.70 -12.75 6.96
C HIS A 3 -4.18 -11.31 6.93
N ALA A 4 -4.26 -10.65 5.77
CA ALA A 4 -3.93 -9.24 5.65
C ALA A 4 -4.89 -8.36 6.47
N ALA A 5 -6.21 -8.60 6.37
CA ALA A 5 -7.18 -7.87 7.19
C ALA A 5 -6.99 -8.08 8.69
N LYS A 6 -6.61 -9.30 9.13
CA LYS A 6 -6.22 -9.56 10.53
C LYS A 6 -4.98 -8.75 10.94
N PHE A 7 -3.96 -8.68 10.09
CA PHE A 7 -2.75 -7.89 10.34
C PHE A 7 -3.04 -6.39 10.44
N ILE A 8 -3.86 -5.84 9.54
CA ILE A 8 -4.27 -4.43 9.62
C ILE A 8 -5.00 -4.14 10.93
N ARG A 9 -5.88 -5.05 11.38
CA ARG A 9 -6.58 -4.89 12.66
C ARG A 9 -5.62 -4.85 13.85
N GLN A 10 -4.51 -5.59 13.81
CA GLN A 10 -3.47 -5.50 14.83
C GLN A 10 -2.73 -4.15 14.77
N LEU A 11 -2.44 -3.65 13.56
CA LEU A 11 -1.83 -2.32 13.37
C LEU A 11 -2.74 -1.17 13.84
N GLU A 12 -4.06 -1.29 13.63
CA GLU A 12 -5.04 -0.33 14.15
C GLU A 12 -4.97 -0.22 15.69
N GLY A 13 -4.70 -1.34 16.37
CA GLY A 13 -4.57 -1.41 17.83
C GLY A 13 -3.24 -0.91 18.40
N LEU A 14 -2.26 -0.53 17.56
CA LEU A 14 -0.97 -0.02 18.04
C LEU A 14 -1.11 1.30 18.79
N LYS A 15 -0.43 1.40 19.93
CA LYS A 15 -0.32 2.63 20.72
C LYS A 15 0.58 3.65 20.00
N GLU A 16 0.41 4.93 20.31
CA GLU A 16 1.17 6.00 19.66
C GLU A 16 2.70 5.87 19.87
N GLY A 17 3.14 5.34 21.01
CA GLY A 17 4.55 5.05 21.26
C GLY A 17 5.13 4.03 20.28
N GLU A 18 4.38 2.95 19.99
CA GLU A 18 4.77 1.90 19.05
C GLU A 18 4.75 2.43 17.61
N ARG A 19 3.75 3.24 17.26
CA ARG A 19 3.68 3.94 15.96
C ARG A 19 4.87 4.89 15.78
N SER A 20 5.20 5.67 16.80
CA SER A 20 6.37 6.56 16.79
C SER A 20 7.68 5.80 16.60
N GLN A 21 7.81 4.63 17.22
CA GLN A 21 8.96 3.75 17.00
C GLN A 21 9.03 3.25 15.56
N LEU A 22 7.92 2.78 14.98
CA LEU A 22 7.87 2.36 13.57
C LEU A 22 8.25 3.49 12.60
N ARG A 23 7.79 4.73 12.86
CA ARG A 23 8.18 5.90 12.05
C ARG A 23 9.69 6.16 12.05
N ARG A 24 10.36 5.97 13.19
CA ARG A 24 11.83 6.12 13.30
C ARG A 24 12.61 5.05 12.54
N LEU A 25 11.96 3.95 12.17
CA LEU A 25 12.55 2.83 11.44
C LEU A 25 12.29 2.89 9.93
N ALA A 26 11.70 3.99 9.44
CA ALA A 26 11.57 4.26 8.01
C ALA A 26 12.93 4.19 7.30
N GLY A 27 12.98 3.55 6.14
CA GLY A 27 14.20 3.30 5.37
C GLY A 27 15.14 2.24 5.95
N LYS A 28 14.87 1.73 7.16
CA LYS A 28 15.72 0.72 7.82
C LYS A 28 15.23 -0.71 7.52
N PRO A 29 16.14 -1.66 7.26
CA PRO A 29 15.78 -3.06 7.20
C PRO A 29 15.44 -3.60 8.60
N LEU A 30 14.84 -4.79 8.65
CA LEU A 30 14.27 -5.35 9.87
C LEU A 30 15.33 -5.71 10.93
N ASP A 31 16.52 -6.09 10.47
CA ASP A 31 17.67 -6.53 11.26
C ASP A 31 18.46 -5.36 11.88
N GLU A 32 18.19 -4.11 11.50
CA GLU A 32 18.95 -2.96 11.99
C GLU A 32 18.66 -2.61 13.47
N ALA A 33 17.46 -2.93 13.97
CA ALA A 33 17.06 -2.57 15.33
C ALA A 33 16.27 -3.69 16.01
N LEU A 34 16.83 -4.26 17.08
CA LEU A 34 16.22 -5.33 17.87
C LEU A 34 14.80 -4.97 18.35
N GLN A 35 14.61 -3.73 18.83
CA GLN A 35 13.31 -3.26 19.27
C GLN A 35 12.25 -3.25 18.14
N GLY A 36 12.68 -2.97 16.91
CA GLY A 36 11.81 -3.02 15.72
C GLY A 36 11.46 -4.46 15.33
N PHE A 37 12.46 -5.35 15.43
CA PHE A 37 12.28 -6.78 15.24
C PHE A 37 11.27 -7.38 16.23
N ASP A 38 11.40 -7.07 17.52
CA ASP A 38 10.48 -7.57 18.56
C ASP A 38 9.06 -7.08 18.34
N LEU A 39 8.90 -5.79 18.00
CA LEU A 39 7.60 -5.20 17.69
C LEU A 39 6.94 -5.88 16.49
N LEU A 40 7.66 -6.07 15.38
CA LEU A 40 7.12 -6.76 14.22
C LEU A 40 6.78 -8.23 14.56
N THR A 41 7.65 -8.91 15.29
CA THR A 41 7.47 -10.31 15.65
C THR A 41 6.22 -10.50 16.50
N GLY A 42 5.96 -9.61 17.47
CA GLY A 42 4.73 -9.63 18.27
C GLY A 42 3.45 -9.47 17.44
N LEU A 43 3.49 -8.71 16.36
CA LEU A 43 2.35 -8.51 15.45
C LEU A 43 2.20 -9.68 14.48
N TRP A 44 3.28 -10.06 13.80
CA TRP A 44 3.27 -10.97 12.66
C TRP A 44 3.28 -12.45 13.05
N TRP A 45 4.02 -12.84 14.09
CA TRP A 45 4.21 -14.24 14.47
C TRP A 45 2.91 -14.97 14.84
N PRO A 46 1.98 -14.38 15.61
CA PRO A 46 0.70 -15.04 15.91
C PRO A 46 -0.07 -15.43 14.65
N LEU A 47 -0.10 -14.56 13.63
CA LEU A 47 -0.75 -14.86 12.35
C LEU A 47 -0.04 -15.98 11.59
N ARG A 48 1.30 -15.98 11.61
CA ARG A 48 2.08 -17.02 10.93
C ARG A 48 1.92 -18.38 11.60
N ARG A 49 1.80 -18.42 12.93
CA ARG A 49 1.54 -19.64 13.69
C ARG A 49 0.19 -20.26 13.31
N GLU A 50 -0.84 -19.44 13.06
CA GLU A 50 -2.16 -19.91 12.61
C GLU A 50 -2.15 -20.41 11.16
N SER A 51 -1.39 -19.75 10.28
CA SER A 51 -1.37 -20.12 8.86
C SER A 51 -0.09 -19.75 8.14
N GLN A 52 0.38 -20.67 7.30
CA GLN A 52 1.45 -20.41 6.32
C GLN A 52 1.03 -19.38 5.26
N ALA A 53 -0.27 -19.09 5.13
CA ALA A 53 -0.80 -18.06 4.24
C ALA A 53 -0.71 -16.63 4.82
N ALA A 54 -0.09 -16.45 5.99
CA ALA A 54 0.21 -15.12 6.51
C ALA A 54 1.12 -14.33 5.54
N PRO A 55 0.97 -12.99 5.49
CA PRO A 55 1.81 -12.12 4.68
C PRO A 55 3.30 -12.36 4.93
N ARG A 56 4.15 -12.09 3.93
CA ARG A 56 5.59 -12.26 4.09
C ARG A 56 6.14 -11.27 5.10
N ARG A 57 7.18 -11.67 5.83
CA ARG A 57 7.79 -10.86 6.88
C ARG A 57 8.28 -9.52 6.35
N GLU A 58 8.97 -9.52 5.22
CA GLU A 58 9.54 -8.31 4.60
C GLU A 58 8.44 -7.32 4.18
N THR A 59 7.33 -7.82 3.65
CA THR A 59 6.19 -7.00 3.24
C THR A 59 5.37 -6.51 4.43
N SER A 60 5.23 -7.33 5.47
CA SER A 60 4.64 -6.90 6.74
C SER A 60 5.49 -5.80 7.39
N TRP A 61 6.82 -5.92 7.36
CA TRP A 61 7.73 -4.90 7.85
C TRP A 61 7.56 -3.57 7.12
N LEU A 62 7.64 -3.62 5.78
CA LEU A 62 7.44 -2.46 4.92
C LEU A 62 6.09 -1.78 5.22
N LEU A 63 5.01 -2.57 5.25
CA LEU A 63 3.68 -2.02 5.47
C LEU A 63 3.52 -1.40 6.87
N SER A 64 4.06 -2.01 7.93
CA SER A 64 3.98 -1.47 9.29
C SER A 64 4.61 -0.08 9.38
N LYS A 65 5.77 0.12 8.74
CA LYS A 65 6.44 1.42 8.68
C LYS A 65 5.61 2.45 7.93
N LEU A 66 5.09 2.08 6.76
CA LEU A 66 4.23 2.96 5.96
C LEU A 66 2.93 3.31 6.70
N TYR A 67 2.29 2.35 7.35
CA TYR A 67 1.08 2.55 8.13
C TYR A 67 1.31 3.53 9.29
N ALA A 68 2.44 3.39 10.00
CA ALA A 68 2.78 4.30 11.08
C ALA A 68 3.12 5.72 10.58
N ALA A 69 3.72 5.84 9.38
CA ALA A 69 4.06 7.12 8.76
C ALA A 69 2.84 7.87 8.20
N PHE A 70 1.81 7.15 7.75
CA PHE A 70 0.65 7.72 7.08
C PHE A 70 -0.64 7.37 7.86
N PRO A 71 -1.23 8.32 8.62
CA PRO A 71 -2.47 8.09 9.37
C PRO A 71 -3.69 8.11 8.44
N LEU A 72 -3.74 7.17 7.48
CA LEU A 72 -4.83 7.01 6.52
C LEU A 72 -5.86 6.04 7.09
N PRO A 73 -7.16 6.40 7.07
CA PRO A 73 -8.22 5.47 7.46
C PRO A 73 -8.15 4.19 6.61
N HIS A 74 -8.26 3.03 7.27
CA HIS A 74 -8.48 1.78 6.56
C HIS A 74 -9.93 1.72 6.10
N VAL A 75 -10.14 1.62 4.78
CA VAL A 75 -11.48 1.48 4.20
C VAL A 75 -11.66 0.06 3.70
N ARG A 76 -12.67 -0.62 4.21
CA ARG A 76 -12.99 -1.98 3.79
C ARG A 76 -13.76 -1.94 2.46
N PRO A 77 -13.62 -2.97 1.61
CA PRO A 77 -14.33 -3.02 0.32
C PRO A 77 -15.86 -2.97 0.48
N GLU A 78 -16.36 -3.50 1.59
CA GLU A 78 -17.77 -3.63 1.94
C GLU A 78 -18.43 -2.26 2.20
N ASP A 79 -17.65 -1.33 2.77
CA ASP A 79 -18.11 0.01 3.16
C ASP A 79 -18.02 1.02 1.99
N ALA A 80 -17.40 0.62 0.88
CA ALA A 80 -17.10 1.52 -0.24
C ALA A 80 -17.77 1.03 -1.52
N GLY A 81 -18.61 1.87 -2.13
CA GLY A 81 -19.22 1.58 -3.44
C GLY A 81 -18.20 1.33 -4.58
N ALA A 82 -16.93 1.72 -4.39
CA ALA A 82 -15.82 1.25 -5.21
C ALA A 82 -14.56 1.06 -4.36
N ARG A 83 -13.89 -0.09 -4.51
CA ARG A 83 -12.71 -0.46 -3.72
C ARG A 83 -11.60 0.61 -3.82
N PRO A 84 -11.17 1.23 -2.70
CA PRO A 84 -10.19 2.32 -2.70
C PRO A 84 -8.77 1.75 -2.71
N THR A 85 -8.40 1.07 -3.81
CA THR A 85 -7.06 0.55 -4.00
C THR A 85 -6.09 1.66 -4.40
N LEU A 86 -4.81 1.52 -4.03
CA LEU A 86 -3.77 2.51 -4.33
C LEU A 86 -3.73 2.94 -5.81
N PRO A 87 -3.67 2.04 -6.81
CA PRO A 87 -3.63 2.45 -8.22
C PRO A 87 -4.86 3.24 -8.68
N ARG A 88 -6.05 2.92 -8.15
CA ARG A 88 -7.29 3.63 -8.49
C ARG A 88 -7.27 5.06 -7.92
N ILE A 89 -6.83 5.23 -6.68
CA ILE A 89 -6.75 6.55 -6.05
C ILE A 89 -5.71 7.40 -6.78
N LEU A 90 -4.54 6.84 -7.11
CA LEU A 90 -3.51 7.53 -7.89
C LEU A 90 -4.03 7.97 -9.27
N GLY A 91 -4.78 7.12 -9.97
CA GLY A 91 -5.41 7.48 -11.25
C GLY A 91 -6.37 8.68 -11.13
N ARG A 92 -7.15 8.76 -10.04
CA ARG A 92 -8.02 9.93 -9.78
C ARG A 92 -7.21 11.19 -9.48
N CYS A 93 -6.07 11.02 -8.80
CA CYS A 93 -5.18 12.11 -8.40
C CYS A 93 -4.29 12.62 -9.52
N GLU A 94 -4.27 11.96 -10.69
CA GLU A 94 -3.51 12.39 -11.86
C GLU A 94 -3.82 13.87 -12.19
N PRO A 95 -2.81 14.75 -12.30
CA PRO A 95 -2.99 16.14 -12.68
C PRO A 95 -3.59 16.29 -14.08
N SER A 96 -4.46 17.29 -14.26
CA SER A 96 -5.08 17.55 -15.56
C SER A 96 -4.10 18.14 -16.59
N ASN A 97 -3.11 18.92 -16.15
CA ASN A 97 -2.14 19.57 -17.04
C ASN A 97 -1.11 18.56 -17.62
N LYS A 98 -0.70 18.80 -18.87
CA LYS A 98 0.15 17.87 -19.65
C LYS A 98 1.47 17.52 -18.95
N TYR A 99 2.24 18.51 -18.50
CA TYR A 99 3.54 18.28 -17.88
C TYR A 99 3.45 17.58 -16.52
N GLY A 100 2.47 17.95 -15.71
CA GLY A 100 2.16 17.30 -14.43
C GLY A 100 1.75 15.85 -14.64
N ARG A 101 0.91 15.58 -15.65
CA ARG A 101 0.49 14.24 -16.03
C ARG A 101 1.67 13.35 -16.41
N LEU A 102 2.55 13.83 -17.29
CA LEU A 102 3.74 13.08 -17.73
C LEU A 102 4.66 12.74 -16.55
N ARG A 103 4.99 13.70 -15.69
CA ARG A 103 5.83 13.47 -14.51
C ARG A 103 5.17 12.51 -13.51
N PHE A 104 3.86 12.63 -13.32
CA PHE A 104 3.11 11.75 -12.42
C PHE A 104 3.10 10.30 -12.91
N ARG A 105 2.85 10.09 -14.21
CA ARG A 105 2.91 8.78 -14.85
C ARG A 105 4.30 8.16 -14.77
N ALA A 106 5.34 8.92 -15.14
CA ALA A 106 6.72 8.43 -15.05
C ALA A 106 7.08 7.94 -13.64
N ARG A 107 6.61 8.65 -12.60
CA ARG A 107 6.82 8.25 -11.20
C ARG A 107 6.01 7.01 -10.80
N PHE A 108 4.79 6.87 -11.33
CA PHE A 108 3.98 5.66 -11.16
C PHE A 108 4.59 4.46 -11.89
N ASP A 109 5.06 4.63 -13.11
CA ASP A 109 5.73 3.59 -13.89
C ASP A 109 7.02 3.14 -13.19
N THR A 110 7.79 4.10 -12.65
CA THR A 110 8.97 3.78 -11.83
C THR A 110 8.57 2.94 -10.62
N LEU A 111 7.49 3.30 -9.91
CA LEU A 111 6.96 2.50 -8.79
C LEU A 111 6.66 1.06 -9.21
N LEU A 112 6.01 0.85 -10.37
CA LEU A 112 5.67 -0.48 -10.87
C LEU A 112 6.91 -1.32 -11.25
N CYS A 113 7.98 -0.68 -11.73
CA CYS A 113 9.20 -1.36 -12.14
C CYS A 113 10.18 -1.63 -10.99
N THR A 114 9.97 -1.01 -9.81
CA THR A 114 10.85 -1.17 -8.66
C THR A 114 10.57 -2.47 -7.89
N GLN A 115 11.63 -3.20 -7.52
CA GLN A 115 11.55 -4.41 -6.69
C GLN A 115 11.15 -4.09 -5.24
N ILE A 116 10.61 -5.08 -4.51
CA ILE A 116 10.08 -4.85 -3.15
C ILE A 116 11.11 -4.24 -2.18
N SER A 117 12.39 -4.61 -2.33
CA SER A 117 13.50 -4.15 -1.49
C SER A 117 13.77 -2.65 -1.60
N ALA A 118 13.45 -2.04 -2.75
CA ALA A 118 13.67 -0.62 -3.03
C ALA A 118 12.35 0.17 -3.14
N LEU A 119 11.20 -0.46 -2.86
CA LEU A 119 9.88 0.10 -3.14
C LEU A 119 9.44 1.18 -2.15
N GLU A 120 10.03 1.22 -0.96
CA GLU A 120 9.61 2.08 0.15
C GLU A 120 9.54 3.58 -0.19
N PRO A 121 10.56 4.22 -0.82
CA PRO A 121 10.49 5.64 -1.17
C PRO A 121 9.39 5.94 -2.20
N HIS A 122 9.12 4.99 -3.11
CA HIS A 122 8.08 5.13 -4.12
C HIS A 122 6.68 5.02 -3.49
N LEU A 123 6.49 4.09 -2.54
CA LEU A 123 5.26 3.99 -1.77
C LEU A 123 5.04 5.20 -0.87
N HIS A 124 6.09 5.79 -0.28
CA HIS A 124 5.98 7.04 0.46
C HIS A 124 5.37 8.15 -0.41
N TRP A 125 5.85 8.31 -1.64
CA TRP A 125 5.25 9.28 -2.57
C TRP A 125 3.79 8.96 -2.88
N ALA A 126 3.48 7.70 -3.18
CA ALA A 126 2.13 7.28 -3.53
C ALA A 126 1.16 7.54 -2.36
N LEU A 127 1.57 7.19 -1.14
CA LEU A 127 0.77 7.38 0.07
C LEU A 127 0.64 8.84 0.48
N SER A 128 1.67 9.68 0.28
CA SER A 128 1.54 11.13 0.41
C SER A 128 0.46 11.68 -0.52
N THR A 129 0.40 11.18 -1.76
CA THR A 129 -0.64 11.57 -2.72
C THR A 129 -2.04 11.15 -2.24
N VAL A 130 -2.17 9.96 -1.65
CA VAL A 130 -3.44 9.50 -1.04
C VAL A 130 -3.79 10.35 0.17
N ALA A 131 -2.84 10.67 1.05
CA ALA A 131 -3.05 11.53 2.22
C ALA A 131 -3.60 12.90 1.82
N ASP A 132 -3.03 13.51 0.79
CA ASP A 132 -3.54 14.75 0.23
C ASP A 132 -4.95 14.61 -0.35
N ALA A 133 -5.27 13.46 -0.97
CA ALA A 133 -6.60 13.18 -1.48
C ALA A 133 -7.64 13.03 -0.36
N VAL A 134 -7.28 12.34 0.73
CA VAL A 134 -8.12 12.17 1.93
C VAL A 134 -8.33 13.52 2.62
N LYS A 135 -7.27 14.30 2.83
CA LYS A 135 -7.34 15.64 3.42
C LYS A 135 -8.28 16.57 2.63
N ARG A 136 -8.27 16.46 1.29
CA ARG A 136 -9.17 17.20 0.39
C ARG A 136 -10.55 16.55 0.21
N LYS A 137 -10.88 15.52 0.99
CA LYS A 137 -12.16 14.77 0.93
C LYS A 137 -12.48 14.18 -0.45
N ARG A 138 -11.47 13.93 -1.28
CA ARG A 138 -11.59 13.27 -2.60
C ARG A 138 -11.61 11.75 -2.49
N CYS A 139 -11.26 11.22 -1.32
CA CYS A 139 -11.21 9.80 -0.99
C CYS A 139 -11.45 9.63 0.51
N ALA A 140 -12.07 8.53 0.92
CA ALA A 140 -12.32 8.23 2.34
C ALA A 140 -11.10 7.62 3.06
N GLY A 141 -10.17 7.02 2.31
CA GLY A 141 -9.00 6.32 2.88
C GLY A 141 -8.44 5.29 1.92
N LEU A 142 -7.76 4.28 2.46
CA LEU A 142 -7.06 3.27 1.67
C LEU A 142 -7.43 1.85 2.14
N ASP A 143 -7.61 0.93 1.19
CA ASP A 143 -7.65 -0.50 1.51
C ASP A 143 -6.24 -1.02 1.78
N TRP A 144 -5.75 -0.79 3.01
CA TRP A 144 -4.44 -1.26 3.50
C TRP A 144 -4.28 -2.78 3.43
N ALA A 145 -5.36 -3.54 3.62
CA ALA A 145 -5.32 -4.99 3.54
C ALA A 145 -5.05 -5.45 2.11
N GLN A 146 -5.72 -4.87 1.12
CA GLN A 146 -5.41 -5.14 -0.29
C GLN A 146 -3.99 -4.72 -0.65
N LEU A 147 -3.50 -3.57 -0.15
CA LEU A 147 -2.12 -3.15 -0.39
C LEU A 147 -1.13 -4.21 0.12
N LEU A 148 -1.33 -4.75 1.32
CA LEU A 148 -0.49 -5.82 1.85
C LEU A 148 -0.55 -7.10 1.02
N GLU A 149 -1.76 -7.49 0.58
CA GLU A 149 -1.93 -8.65 -0.29
C GLU A 149 -1.18 -8.48 -1.61
N ASP A 150 -1.26 -7.31 -2.22
CA ASP A 150 -0.59 -6.98 -3.47
C ASP A 150 0.94 -6.94 -3.29
N LEU A 151 1.43 -6.33 -2.21
CA LEU A 151 2.86 -6.29 -1.91
C LEU A 151 3.44 -7.69 -1.63
N SER A 152 2.67 -8.59 -1.02
CA SER A 152 3.08 -9.98 -0.70
C SER A 152 3.42 -10.82 -1.93
N ILE A 153 2.98 -10.39 -3.11
CA ILE A 153 3.18 -11.05 -4.41
C ILE A 153 3.94 -10.17 -5.41
N TRP A 154 4.44 -9.00 -5.00
CA TRP A 154 5.00 -7.95 -5.86
C TRP A 154 6.10 -8.41 -6.83
N ASP A 155 6.97 -9.32 -6.37
CA ASP A 155 8.12 -9.82 -7.16
C ASP A 155 7.92 -11.27 -7.64
N ARG A 156 6.69 -11.79 -7.61
CA ARG A 156 6.40 -13.18 -8.03
C ARG A 156 5.99 -13.32 -9.50
N GLY A 157 5.88 -12.22 -10.25
CA GLY A 157 5.39 -12.23 -11.63
C GLY A 157 4.03 -12.93 -11.75
N ALA A 158 3.77 -13.66 -12.84
CA ALA A 158 2.53 -14.42 -13.02
C ALA A 158 2.50 -15.76 -12.26
N GLU A 159 3.55 -16.14 -11.54
CA GLU A 159 3.71 -17.48 -10.95
C GLU A 159 2.94 -17.67 -9.62
N HIS A 160 2.20 -16.68 -9.15
CA HIS A 160 1.38 -16.78 -7.93
C HIS A 160 -0.09 -17.10 -8.23
N ARG A 161 -0.87 -17.35 -7.17
CA ARG A 161 -2.27 -17.84 -7.22
C ARG A 161 -3.21 -17.09 -8.17
N ARG A 162 -2.96 -15.81 -8.47
CA ARG A 162 -3.80 -14.98 -9.35
C ARG A 162 -3.42 -15.11 -10.84
N ARG A 163 -2.31 -15.79 -11.18
CA ARG A 163 -1.81 -16.03 -12.55
C ARG A 163 -1.64 -14.77 -13.41
N MET A 164 -1.47 -13.62 -12.77
CA MET A 164 -1.37 -12.31 -13.40
C MET A 164 -0.44 -11.48 -12.54
N ASP A 165 0.50 -10.78 -13.17
CA ASP A 165 1.41 -9.90 -12.47
C ASP A 165 0.61 -8.77 -11.80
N VAL A 166 0.79 -8.62 -10.49
CA VAL A 166 0.10 -7.58 -9.72
C VAL A 166 0.40 -6.16 -10.24
N ARG A 167 1.57 -5.96 -10.85
CA ARG A 167 1.97 -4.68 -11.45
C ARG A 167 1.14 -4.38 -12.69
N GLU A 168 0.84 -5.39 -13.51
CA GLU A 168 -0.07 -5.28 -14.64
C GLU A 168 -1.51 -5.00 -14.18
N GLU A 169 -1.96 -5.66 -13.11
CA GLU A 169 -3.27 -5.40 -12.50
C GLU A 169 -3.36 -3.94 -12.03
N TRP A 170 -2.31 -3.44 -11.38
CA TRP A 170 -2.22 -2.06 -10.93
C TRP A 170 -2.24 -1.06 -12.09
N ALA A 171 -1.48 -1.32 -13.16
CA ALA A 171 -1.51 -0.52 -14.38
C ALA A 171 -2.91 -0.49 -15.01
N CYS A 172 -3.57 -1.64 -15.11
CA CYS A 172 -4.93 -1.76 -15.62
C CYS A 172 -5.93 -0.95 -14.79
N HIS A 173 -5.87 -1.07 -13.46
CA HIS A 173 -6.73 -0.31 -12.55
C HIS A 173 -6.51 1.20 -12.65
N TYR A 174 -5.26 1.64 -12.77
CA TYR A 174 -4.90 3.03 -12.99
C TYR A 174 -5.48 3.56 -14.32
N LEU A 175 -5.25 2.84 -15.43
CA LEU A 175 -5.69 3.23 -16.77
C LEU A 175 -7.22 3.28 -16.92
N LYS A 176 -7.95 2.32 -16.33
CA LYS A 176 -9.42 2.32 -16.32
C LYS A 176 -9.99 3.59 -15.70
N VAL A 177 -9.35 4.07 -14.63
CA VAL A 177 -9.77 5.30 -13.95
C VAL A 177 -9.42 6.55 -14.74
N THR A 178 -8.21 6.62 -15.32
CA THR A 178 -7.79 7.80 -16.09
C THR A 178 -8.56 7.94 -17.41
N LYS A 179 -8.90 6.83 -18.09
CA LYS A 179 -9.77 6.84 -19.28
C LYS A 179 -11.17 7.37 -18.95
N LYS A 180 -11.81 6.83 -17.91
CA LYS A 180 -13.13 7.29 -17.45
C LYS A 180 -13.13 8.79 -17.11
N LYS A 181 -12.03 9.30 -16.54
CA LYS A 181 -11.87 10.74 -16.25
C LYS A 181 -11.79 11.58 -17.51
N GLY A 182 -11.16 11.08 -18.58
CA GLY A 182 -11.07 11.78 -19.87
C GLY A 182 -12.42 11.88 -20.58
N GLU A 183 -13.22 10.81 -20.55
CA GLU A 183 -14.57 10.76 -21.16
C GLU A 183 -15.57 11.72 -20.49
N LEU A 184 -15.41 12.01 -19.19
CA LEU A 184 -16.25 12.95 -18.43
C LEU A 184 -15.86 14.43 -18.61
N THR A 185 -14.78 14.71 -19.35
CA THR A 185 -14.24 16.06 -19.56
C THR A 185 -14.32 16.54 -21.01
N CYS A 186 -15.01 15.79 -21.87
CA CYS A 186 -15.28 16.15 -23.27
C CYS A 186 -16.70 16.67 -23.44
#